data_AF-A0A3B8W4T8-F1
#
_entry.id   AF-A0A3B8W4T8-F1
#
_cell.length_a   1.000
_cell.length_b   1.000
_cell.length_c   1.000
_cell.angle_alpha   90.00
_cell.angle_beta   90.00
_cell.angle_gamma   90.00
#
_symmetry.space_group_name_H-M   'P 1'
#
loop_
_entity.id
_entity.type
_entity.pdbx_description
1 polymer ?
#
loop_
_entity_poly.entity_id
_entity_poly.type
_entity_poly.pdbx_seq_one_letter_code
_entity_poly.pdbx_strand_id
1 'polypeptide(L)'
;MKVAGFTIARNVIKYDYPIVEAITSILPLCDEIVVAVGKSEDDTLALIQSLPSEKIRIIETVWDDSMREGGRTFALETDKALRAVSPDVTWCFYIQADEVLHEQYYPVVRQAMEEFESDTSVEGLLFNYKHFYGSYDYVGESWQ
;
A
#
# COMPACT_ATOMS: atom_id res chain seq x y z
N MET A 1 -19.83 -1.12 4.55
CA MET A 1 -18.47 -1.37 4.03
C MET A 1 -17.39 -0.90 5.00
N LYS A 2 -16.39 -1.75 5.29
CA LYS A 2 -15.15 -1.37 5.98
C LYS A 2 -13.96 -1.58 5.04
N VAL A 3 -13.04 -0.63 4.98
CA VAL A 3 -11.89 -0.66 4.06
C VAL A 3 -10.59 -0.62 4.86
N ALA A 4 -9.69 -1.56 4.61
CA ALA A 4 -8.35 -1.52 5.18
C ALA A 4 -7.31 -1.22 4.11
N GLY A 5 -6.44 -0.24 4.36
CA GLY A 5 -5.21 -0.05 3.59
C GLY A 5 -4.12 -0.97 4.11
N PHE A 6 -3.20 -1.39 3.26
CA PHE A 6 -1.99 -2.07 3.73
C PHE A 6 -0.81 -1.86 2.78
N THR A 7 0.39 -1.85 3.37
CA THR A 7 1.64 -1.66 2.63
C THR A 7 2.82 -2.26 3.39
N ILE A 8 3.97 -2.31 2.73
CA ILE A 8 5.24 -2.77 3.28
C ILE A 8 6.27 -1.63 3.18
N ALA A 9 7.14 -1.51 4.16
CA ALA A 9 8.18 -0.48 4.18
C ALA A 9 9.51 -1.04 4.68
N ARG A 10 10.59 -0.84 3.94
CA ARG A 10 11.96 -1.13 4.37
C ARG A 10 12.92 -0.18 3.67
N ASN A 11 13.83 0.43 4.43
CA ASN A 11 14.85 1.35 3.91
C ASN A 11 14.27 2.48 3.02
N VAL A 12 13.08 3.00 3.37
CA VAL A 12 12.35 3.94 2.52
C VAL A 12 13.03 5.30 2.44
N ILE A 13 13.79 5.69 3.46
CA ILE A 13 14.55 6.94 3.46
C ILE A 13 15.80 6.78 2.60
N LYS A 14 16.52 5.67 2.79
CA LYS A 14 17.75 5.35 2.06
C LYS A 14 17.52 5.25 0.56
N TYR A 15 16.37 4.72 0.15
CA TYR A 15 16.01 4.55 -1.26
C TYR A 15 15.07 5.65 -1.79
N ASP A 16 14.79 6.67 -0.98
CA ASP A 16 13.97 7.82 -1.35
C ASP A 16 12.58 7.42 -1.89
N TYR A 17 11.96 6.43 -1.23
CA TYR A 17 10.61 6.00 -1.55
C TYR A 17 9.59 6.97 -0.92
N PRO A 18 8.60 7.46 -1.71
CA PRO A 18 7.55 8.37 -1.24
C PRO A 18 6.47 7.67 -0.40
N ILE A 19 6.87 6.93 0.64
CA ILE A 19 5.97 6.11 1.46
C ILE A 19 4.95 6.95 2.25
N VAL A 20 5.33 8.18 2.62
CA VAL A 20 4.43 9.09 3.35
C VAL A 20 3.27 9.48 2.44
N GLU A 21 3.57 9.85 1.20
CA GLU A 21 2.61 10.17 0.15
C GLU A 21 1.76 8.95 -0.18
N ALA A 22 2.36 7.76 -0.34
CA ALA A 22 1.64 6.51 -0.57
C ALA A 22 0.58 6.27 0.52
N ILE A 23 0.97 6.24 1.80
CA ILE A 23 0.06 5.98 2.93
C ILE A 23 -1.01 7.07 3.02
N THR A 24 -0.61 8.34 2.97
CA THR A 24 -1.55 9.46 3.14
C THR A 24 -2.53 9.57 1.98
N SER A 25 -2.14 9.16 0.78
CA SER A 25 -3.01 9.19 -0.40
C SER A 25 -4.19 8.22 -0.34
N ILE A 26 -4.07 7.10 0.39
CA ILE A 26 -5.18 6.15 0.57
C ILE A 26 -5.91 6.31 1.90
N LEU A 27 -5.32 7.03 2.87
CA LEU A 27 -5.88 7.23 4.21
C LEU A 27 -7.34 7.75 4.24
N PRO A 28 -7.79 8.63 3.32
CA PRO A 28 -9.20 9.06 3.28
C PRO A 28 -10.19 7.96 2.87
N LEU A 29 -9.72 6.89 2.23
CA LEU A 29 -10.55 5.77 1.81
C LEU A 29 -10.62 4.65 2.85
N CYS A 30 -9.66 4.61 3.78
CA CYS A 30 -9.50 3.50 4.72
C CYS A 30 -10.02 3.81 6.13
N ASP A 31 -10.52 2.78 6.80
CA ASP A 31 -10.86 2.76 8.23
C ASP A 31 -9.66 2.38 9.10
N GLU A 32 -8.77 1.52 8.60
CA GLU A 32 -7.46 1.22 9.18
C GLU A 32 -6.39 1.14 8.08
N ILE A 33 -5.12 1.33 8.43
CA ILE A 33 -3.97 1.05 7.56
C ILE A 33 -2.97 0.19 8.32
N VAL A 34 -2.61 -0.97 7.76
CA VAL A 34 -1.53 -1.82 8.29
C VAL A 34 -0.24 -1.57 7.53
N VAL A 35 0.82 -1.17 8.24
CA VAL A 35 2.15 -0.98 7.66
C VAL A 35 3.09 -2.03 8.22
N ALA A 36 3.54 -2.97 7.37
CA ALA A 36 4.58 -3.93 7.73
C ALA A 36 5.96 -3.30 7.54
N VAL A 37 6.56 -2.85 8.64
CA VAL A 37 7.86 -2.20 8.65
C VAL A 37 8.95 -3.24 8.84
N GLY A 38 9.66 -3.55 7.76
CA GLY A 38 10.83 -4.42 7.79
C GLY A 38 11.99 -3.78 8.54
N LYS A 39 12.80 -4.62 9.21
CA LYS A 39 14.07 -4.21 9.80
C LYS A 39 14.91 -3.44 8.77
N SER A 40 15.11 -2.15 9.07
CA SER A 40 15.76 -1.17 8.19
C SER A 40 17.12 -0.75 8.74
N GLU A 41 17.96 -0.22 7.86
CA GLU A 41 19.27 0.39 8.17
C GLU A 41 19.17 1.91 8.35
N ASP A 42 17.97 2.48 8.18
CA ASP A 42 17.63 3.88 8.34
C ASP A 42 16.44 4.04 9.31
N ASP A 43 15.99 5.28 9.48
CA ASP A 43 14.90 5.65 10.39
C ASP A 43 13.49 5.36 9.83
N THR A 44 13.34 4.38 8.92
CA THR A 44 12.02 4.00 8.34
C THR A 44 10.95 3.82 9.42
N LEU A 45 11.24 3.10 10.51
CA LEU A 45 10.26 2.86 11.57
C LEU A 45 9.82 4.16 12.25
N ALA A 46 10.77 5.03 12.57
CA ALA A 46 10.48 6.31 13.21
C ALA A 46 9.68 7.23 12.27
N LEU A 47 9.96 7.20 10.96
CA LEU A 47 9.20 7.92 9.96
C LEU A 47 7.72 7.49 9.97
N ILE A 48 7.44 6.18 9.89
CA ILE A 48 6.05 5.69 9.89
C ILE A 48 5.35 5.98 11.22
N GLN A 49 6.05 5.85 12.36
CA GLN A 49 5.52 6.21 13.69
C GLN A 49 5.17 7.70 13.82
N SER A 50 5.81 8.57 13.05
CA SER A 50 5.56 10.01 13.09
C SER A 50 4.28 10.45 12.37
N LEU A 51 3.65 9.56 11.60
CA LEU A 51 2.43 9.88 10.85
C LEU A 51 1.24 10.11 11.80
N PRO A 52 0.55 11.27 11.73
CA PRO A 52 -0.44 11.68 12.73
C PRO A 52 -1.82 11.08 12.46
N SER A 53 -1.94 9.75 12.52
CA SER A 53 -3.23 9.06 12.31
C SER A 53 -3.38 7.83 13.19
N GLU A 54 -4.46 7.82 13.97
CA GLU A 54 -4.84 6.66 14.81
C GLU A 54 -5.27 5.45 13.97
N LYS A 55 -5.54 5.63 12.68
CA LYS A 55 -5.87 4.53 11.76
C LYS A 55 -4.65 3.69 11.40
N ILE A 56 -3.44 4.20 11.58
CA ILE A 56 -2.20 3.52 11.17
C ILE A 56 -1.77 2.56 12.28
N ARG A 57 -1.68 1.28 11.93
CA ARG A 57 -1.15 0.22 12.77
C ARG A 57 0.11 -0.35 12.16
N ILE A 58 1.19 -0.31 12.93
CA ILE A 58 2.50 -0.81 12.52
C ILE A 58 2.68 -2.23 13.01
N ILE A 59 3.17 -3.11 12.14
CA ILE A 59 3.76 -4.39 12.52
C ILE A 59 5.23 -4.39 12.11
N GLU A 60 6.13 -4.72 13.04
CA GLU A 60 7.55 -4.83 12.73
C GLU A 60 7.84 -6.23 12.18
N THR A 61 8.57 -6.31 11.07
CA THR A 61 8.91 -7.58 10.41
C THR A 61 10.41 -7.72 10.16
N VAL A 62 10.84 -8.96 9.95
CA VAL A 62 12.17 -9.27 9.43
C VAL A 62 11.99 -9.95 8.09
N TRP A 63 12.60 -9.36 7.06
CA TRP A 63 12.57 -9.87 5.70
C TRP A 63 13.55 -11.02 5.57
N ASP A 64 13.14 -12.08 4.87
CA ASP A 64 14.03 -13.18 4.54
C ASP A 64 14.87 -12.82 3.31
N ASP A 65 16.08 -12.34 3.53
CA ASP A 65 17.00 -11.91 2.47
C ASP A 65 17.47 -13.07 1.57
N SER A 66 17.24 -14.33 1.93
CA SER A 66 17.50 -15.48 1.05
C SER A 66 16.45 -15.65 -0.05
N MET A 67 15.30 -14.97 0.07
CA MET A 67 14.12 -15.15 -0.79
C MET A 67 13.94 -14.01 -1.79
N ARG A 68 15.02 -13.30 -2.14
CA ARG A 68 14.98 -12.09 -3.00
C ARG A 68 14.64 -12.41 -4.47
N GLU A 69 14.85 -13.64 -4.91
CA GLU A 69 14.62 -14.05 -6.29
C GLU A 69 13.14 -13.87 -6.70
N GLY A 70 12.92 -13.25 -7.87
CA GLY A 70 11.59 -13.09 -8.46
C GLY A 70 10.60 -12.25 -7.67
N GLY A 71 11.05 -11.39 -6.75
CA GLY A 71 10.15 -10.57 -5.92
C GLY A 71 9.42 -11.34 -4.82
N ARG A 72 9.80 -12.59 -4.55
CA ARG A 72 9.14 -13.45 -3.56
C ARG A 72 9.21 -12.87 -2.14
N THR A 73 10.27 -12.14 -1.81
CA THR A 73 10.35 -11.42 -0.53
C THR A 73 9.21 -10.41 -0.41
N PHE A 74 8.92 -9.63 -1.44
CA PHE A 74 7.82 -8.65 -1.40
C PHE A 74 6.48 -9.34 -1.18
N ALA A 75 6.19 -10.42 -1.92
CA ALA A 75 4.96 -11.19 -1.72
C ALA A 75 4.81 -11.68 -0.27
N LEU A 76 5.88 -12.20 0.34
CA LEU A 76 5.84 -12.66 1.74
C LEU A 76 5.58 -11.53 2.75
N GLU A 77 6.10 -10.35 2.50
CA GLU A 77 5.88 -9.18 3.36
C GLU A 77 4.47 -8.60 3.15
N THR A 78 4.00 -8.58 1.92
CA THR A 78 2.62 -8.22 1.57
C THR A 78 1.63 -9.18 2.25
N ASP A 79 1.92 -10.48 2.27
CA ASP A 79 1.13 -11.49 3.01
C ASP A 79 1.14 -11.27 4.53
N LYS A 80 2.27 -10.81 5.10
CA LYS A 80 2.35 -10.46 6.53
C LYS A 80 1.45 -9.26 6.84
N ALA A 81 1.51 -8.21 6.02
CA ALA A 81 0.66 -7.04 6.16
C ALA A 81 -0.82 -7.39 6.00
N LEU A 82 -1.18 -8.13 4.94
CA LEU A 82 -2.55 -8.54 4.66
C LEU A 82 -3.14 -9.40 5.78
N ARG A 83 -2.39 -10.39 6.29
CA ARG A 83 -2.87 -11.23 7.42
C ARG A 83 -3.10 -10.46 8.71
N ALA A 84 -2.47 -9.30 8.86
CA ALA A 84 -2.65 -8.48 10.05
C ALA A 84 -3.86 -7.55 9.96
N VAL A 85 -4.47 -7.37 8.78
CA VAL A 85 -5.73 -6.62 8.60
C VAL A 85 -6.86 -7.24 9.44
N SER A 86 -7.80 -6.41 9.91
CA SER A 86 -8.93 -6.88 10.71
C SER A 86 -9.82 -7.83 9.90
N PRO A 87 -10.37 -8.89 10.52
CA PRO A 87 -11.15 -9.91 9.80
C PRO A 87 -12.54 -9.45 9.34
N ASP A 88 -13.02 -8.29 9.80
CA ASP A 88 -14.34 -7.70 9.49
C ASP A 88 -14.30 -6.70 8.31
N VAL A 89 -13.18 -6.63 7.58
CA VAL A 89 -13.05 -5.74 6.42
C VAL A 89 -13.79 -6.27 5.20
N THR A 90 -14.38 -5.38 4.43
CA THR A 90 -15.00 -5.68 3.13
C THR A 90 -13.96 -5.63 2.02
N TRP A 91 -13.14 -4.58 1.99
CA TRP A 91 -12.13 -4.36 0.96
C TRP A 91 -10.75 -4.10 1.57
N CYS A 92 -9.73 -4.57 0.88
CA CYS A 92 -8.33 -4.26 1.17
C CYS A 92 -7.76 -3.41 0.02
N PHE A 93 -7.16 -2.26 0.35
CA PHE A 93 -6.43 -1.41 -0.58
C PHE A 93 -4.93 -1.62 -0.38
N TYR A 94 -4.28 -2.30 -1.33
CA TYR A 94 -2.83 -2.42 -1.35
C TYR A 94 -2.20 -1.23 -2.07
N ILE A 95 -1.16 -0.63 -1.49
CA ILE A 95 -0.37 0.42 -2.17
C ILE A 95 1.12 0.19 -1.92
N GLN A 96 1.96 0.36 -2.94
CA GLN A 96 3.41 0.26 -2.83
C GLN A 96 4.05 1.60 -2.42
N ALA A 97 5.29 1.53 -1.92
CA ALA A 97 5.99 2.71 -1.40
C ALA A 97 6.33 3.77 -2.47
N ASP A 98 6.28 3.39 -3.75
CA ASP A 98 6.52 4.21 -4.93
C ASP A 98 5.23 4.55 -5.71
N GLU A 99 4.07 4.28 -5.11
CA GLU A 99 2.76 4.56 -5.71
C GLU A 99 2.02 5.69 -4.96
N VAL A 100 1.10 6.35 -5.66
CA VAL A 100 0.23 7.37 -5.06
C VAL A 100 -1.14 7.35 -5.73
N LEU A 101 -2.20 7.42 -4.94
CA LEU A 101 -3.57 7.59 -5.45
C LEU A 101 -3.94 9.08 -5.46
N HIS A 102 -4.18 9.63 -6.65
CA HIS A 102 -4.64 11.01 -6.75
C HIS A 102 -6.07 11.16 -6.22
N GLU A 103 -6.31 12.16 -5.36
CA GLU A 103 -7.57 12.43 -4.67
C GLU A 103 -8.78 12.65 -5.57
N GLN A 104 -8.56 13.04 -6.83
CA GLN A 104 -9.63 13.15 -7.83
C GLN A 104 -10.35 11.82 -8.07
N TYR A 105 -9.68 10.69 -7.78
CA TYR A 105 -10.23 9.35 -7.99
C TYR A 105 -10.93 8.78 -6.76
N TYR A 106 -10.93 9.45 -5.60
CA TYR A 106 -11.64 8.95 -4.42
C TYR A 106 -13.13 8.67 -4.67
N PRO A 107 -13.89 9.53 -5.39
CA PRO A 107 -15.30 9.27 -5.65
C PRO A 107 -15.52 7.99 -6.45
N VAL A 108 -14.75 7.78 -7.53
CA VAL A 108 -14.92 6.60 -8.40
C VAL A 108 -14.48 5.31 -7.72
N VAL A 109 -13.41 5.36 -6.92
CA VAL A 109 -12.94 4.21 -6.15
C VAL A 109 -13.98 3.80 -5.11
N ARG A 110 -14.52 4.77 -4.37
CA ARG A 110 -15.58 4.53 -3.38
C ARG A 110 -16.83 3.95 -4.04
N GLN A 111 -17.27 4.53 -5.15
CA GLN A 111 -18.42 4.05 -5.89
C GLN A 111 -18.24 2.60 -6.36
N ALA A 112 -17.07 2.25 -6.91
CA ALA A 112 -16.81 0.88 -7.36
C ALA A 112 -16.82 -0.12 -6.19
N MET A 113 -16.22 0.23 -5.04
CA MET A 113 -16.26 -0.62 -3.84
C MET A 113 -17.69 -0.82 -3.31
N GLU A 114 -18.54 0.22 -3.36
CA GLU A 114 -19.95 0.15 -2.96
C GLU A 114 -20.79 -0.67 -3.95
N GLU A 115 -20.56 -0.50 -5.25
CA GLU A 115 -21.28 -1.23 -6.32
C GLU A 115 -21.09 -2.75 -6.19
N PHE A 116 -19.87 -3.19 -5.87
CA PHE A 116 -19.53 -4.60 -5.76
C PHE A 116 -19.47 -5.12 -4.31
N GLU A 117 -19.90 -4.33 -3.30
CA GLU A 117 -19.83 -4.70 -1.87
C GLU A 117 -20.47 -6.06 -1.57
N SER A 118 -21.60 -6.38 -2.21
CA SER A 118 -22.33 -7.64 -2.00
C SER A 118 -22.01 -8.74 -3.02
N ASP A 119 -21.21 -8.44 -4.05
CA ASP A 119 -20.89 -9.40 -5.11
C ASP A 119 -19.60 -10.15 -4.78
N THR A 120 -19.75 -11.30 -4.12
CA THR A 120 -18.62 -12.14 -3.72
C THR A 120 -17.91 -12.84 -4.88
N SER A 121 -18.39 -12.69 -6.13
CA SER A 121 -17.67 -13.17 -7.31
C SER A 121 -16.58 -12.21 -7.77
N VAL A 122 -16.61 -10.96 -7.30
CA VAL A 122 -15.58 -9.95 -7.58
C VAL A 122 -14.49 -10.03 -6.52
N GLU A 123 -13.32 -10.52 -6.94
CA GLU A 123 -12.16 -10.68 -6.04
C GLU A 123 -11.25 -9.43 -5.99
N GLY A 124 -11.44 -8.47 -6.89
CA GLY A 124 -10.62 -7.26 -6.92
C GLY A 124 -11.06 -6.21 -7.95
N LEU A 125 -10.65 -4.98 -7.70
CA LEU A 125 -10.86 -3.82 -8.57
C LEU A 125 -9.52 -3.42 -9.19
N LEU A 126 -9.44 -3.40 -10.52
CA LEU A 126 -8.22 -3.04 -11.24
C LEU A 126 -8.14 -1.53 -11.46
N PHE A 127 -6.94 -0.99 -11.29
CA PHE A 127 -6.66 0.43 -11.48
C PHE A 127 -5.89 0.63 -12.76
N ASN A 128 -6.32 1.61 -13.55
CA ASN A 128 -5.43 2.21 -14.54
C ASN A 128 -4.45 3.12 -13.80
N TYR A 129 -3.15 2.99 -14.09
CA TYR A 129 -2.11 3.80 -13.47
C TYR A 129 -1.23 4.46 -14.52
N LYS A 130 -0.59 5.56 -14.13
CA LYS A 130 0.45 6.22 -14.92
C LYS A 130 1.80 5.88 -14.30
N HIS A 131 2.69 5.30 -15.09
CA HIS A 131 4.03 4.96 -14.65
C HIS A 131 5.00 6.07 -15.04
N PHE A 132 5.61 6.75 -14.07
CA PHE A 132 6.67 7.73 -14.35
C PHE A 132 8.01 7.01 -14.56
N TYR A 133 8.73 7.36 -15.63
CA TYR A 133 9.99 6.69 -15.98
C TYR A 133 11.18 7.64 -15.86
N GLY A 134 12.02 7.42 -14.85
CA GLY A 134 13.25 8.20 -14.59
C GLY A 134 13.04 9.64 -14.10
N SER A 135 11.93 10.29 -14.46
CA SER A 135 11.50 11.59 -13.94
C SER A 135 9.99 11.78 -14.10
N TYR A 136 9.43 12.83 -13.50
CA TYR A 136 8.02 13.19 -13.63
C TYR A 136 7.64 13.74 -15.02
N ASP A 137 8.62 14.06 -15.86
CA ASP A 137 8.39 14.57 -17.21
C ASP A 137 8.11 13.46 -18.23
N TYR A 138 8.40 12.20 -17.88
CA TYR A 138 8.24 11.06 -18.77
C TYR A 138 7.27 10.04 -18.18
N VAL A 139 6.27 9.65 -18.96
CA VAL A 139 5.41 8.52 -18.66
C VAL A 139 5.87 7.34 -19.49
N GLY A 140 6.11 6.20 -18.85
CA GLY A 140 6.43 4.96 -19.53
C GLY A 140 5.24 4.50 -20.38
N GLU A 141 5.44 4.36 -21.69
CA GLU A 141 4.51 3.63 -22.55
C GLU A 141 4.83 2.13 -22.50
N SER A 142 4.50 1.49 -21.37
CA SER A 142 4.48 0.03 -21.30
C SER A 142 3.05 -0.44 -21.61
N TRP A 143 2.72 -0.52 -22.89
CA TRP A 143 1.55 -1.28 -23.35
C TRP A 143 1.91 -2.76 -23.37
N GLN A 144 1.33 -3.54 -22.46
CA GLN A 144 1.09 -4.97 -22.66
C GLN A 144 -0.34 -5.31 -22.25
#